data_AF-A0A914QIN4-F1
#
_entry.id   AF-A0A914QIN4-F1
#
_cell.length_a   1.000
_cell.length_b   1.000
_cell.length_c   1.000
_cell.angle_alpha   90.00
_cell.angle_beta   90.00
_cell.angle_gamma   90.00
#
_symmetry.space_group_name_H-M   'P 1'
#
loop_
_entity.id
_entity.type
_entity.pdbx_description
1 polymer ?
#
loop_
_entity_poly.entity_id
_entity_poly.type
_entity_poly.pdbx_seq_one_letter_code
_entity_poly.pdbx_strand_id
1 'polypeptide(L)' 'MSGNQTLELRTRWDDLTSFVSKDVTEKWWKIIIERYAARAFYNLDHLTQMFTFYDEYKDKLKDRYGTAFAVFFKQL' A
#
# COMPACT_ATOMS: atom_id res chain seq x y z
N MET A 1 10.23 15.84 0.82
CA MET A 1 8.84 15.74 0.32
C MET A 1 8.17 14.38 0.60
N SER A 2 8.80 13.44 1.31
CA SER A 2 8.28 12.07 1.51
C SER A 2 7.18 11.90 2.56
N GLY A 3 6.98 12.87 3.45
CA GLY A 3 6.04 12.73 4.58
C GLY A 3 4.57 12.60 4.19
N ASN A 4 4.15 13.18 3.06
CA ASN A 4 2.76 13.16 2.62
C ASN A 4 2.36 11.79 2.03
N GLN A 5 3.26 11.14 1.31
CA GLN A 5 3.00 9.84 0.66
C GLN A 5 2.88 8.71 1.67
N THR A 6 3.77 8.68 2.67
CA THR A 6 3.68 7.70 3.75
C THR A 6 2.37 7.83 4.50
N LEU A 7 1.89 9.05 4.72
CA LEU A 7 0.59 9.28 5.37
C LEU A 7 -0.58 8.81 4.51
N GLU A 8 -0.57 9.12 3.20
CA GLU A 8 -1.60 8.65 2.27
C GLU A 8 -1.65 7.12 2.22
N LEU A 9 -0.50 6.47 2.02
CA LEU A 9 -0.38 5.02 1.99
C LEU A 9 -0.80 4.41 3.32
N ARG A 10 -0.51 5.08 4.44
CA ARG A 10 -0.91 4.64 5.77
C ARG A 10 -2.42 4.65 5.94
N THR A 11 -3.09 5.73 5.56
CA THR A 11 -4.56 5.82 5.59
C THR A 11 -5.20 4.70 4.77
N ARG A 12 -4.68 4.47 3.55
CA ARG A 12 -5.16 3.38 2.68
C ARG A 12 -4.94 2.00 3.31
N TRP A 13 -3.79 1.80 3.96
CA TRP A 13 -3.47 0.56 4.66
C TRP A 13 -4.39 0.31 5.84
N ASP A 14 -4.62 1.33 6.68
CA ASP A 14 -5.51 1.24 7.84
C ASP A 14 -6.96 0.94 7.41
N ASP A 15 -7.45 1.58 6.33
CA ASP A 15 -8.76 1.29 5.74
C ASP A 15 -8.86 -0.16 5.24
N LEU A 16 -7.85 -0.59 4.46
CA LEU A 16 -7.77 -1.93 3.85
C LEU A 16 -7.69 -3.05 4.89
N THR A 17 -7.13 -2.76 6.06
CA THR A 17 -6.87 -3.75 7.12
C THR A 17 -7.69 -3.52 8.38
N SER A 18 -8.75 -2.71 8.29
CA SER A 18 -9.64 -2.39 9.41
C SER A 18 -10.29 -3.62 10.07
N PHE A 19 -10.36 -4.75 9.37
CA PHE A 19 -10.85 -6.04 9.87
C PHE A 19 -9.74 -6.95 10.45
N VAL A 20 -8.47 -6.57 10.32
CA VAL A 20 -7.31 -7.34 10.78
C VAL A 20 -6.90 -6.84 12.17
N SER A 21 -6.32 -7.70 13.00
CA SER A 21 -5.82 -7.28 14.31
C SER A 21 -4.70 -6.25 14.16
N LYS A 22 -4.68 -5.23 15.04
CA LYS A 22 -3.67 -4.18 15.02
C LYS A 22 -2.24 -4.72 15.02
N ASP A 23 -1.96 -5.75 15.81
CA ASP A 23 -0.62 -6.34 15.89
C ASP A 23 -0.13 -6.86 14.53
N VAL A 24 -1.01 -7.50 13.76
CA VAL A 24 -0.69 -8.02 12.43
C VAL A 24 -0.57 -6.88 11.43
N THR A 25 -1.50 -5.93 11.48
CA THR A 25 -1.51 -4.73 10.62
C THR A 25 -0.23 -3.90 10.76
N GLU A 26 0.21 -3.63 11.99
CA GLU A 26 1.45 -2.88 12.24
C GLU A 26 2.70 -3.67 11.84
N LYS A 27 2.70 -4.98 12.09
CA LYS A 27 3.81 -5.85 11.69
C LYS A 27 4.01 -5.81 10.17
N TRP A 28 2.95 -5.97 9.39
CA TRP A 28 3.02 -5.92 7.93
C TRP A 28 3.35 -4.52 7.43
N TRP A 29 2.77 -3.48 8.02
CA TRP A 29 3.08 -2.09 7.67
C TRP A 29 4.57 -1.80 7.78
N LYS A 30 5.19 -2.22 8.90
CA LYS A 30 6.64 -2.05 9.11
C LYS A 30 7.46 -2.71 8.00
N ILE A 31 7.10 -3.94 7.61
CA ILE A 31 7.80 -4.67 6.54
C ILE A 31 7.65 -3.92 5.20
N ILE A 32 6.44 -3.45 4.87
CA ILE A 32 6.19 -2.66 3.66
C ILE A 32 7.08 -1.42 3.65
N ILE A 33 7.06 -0.62 4.70
CA ILE A 33 7.83 0.63 4.75
C ILE A 33 9.34 0.37 4.65
N GLU A 34 9.87 -0.58 5.42
CA GLU A 34 11.30 -0.92 5.38
C GLU A 34 11.75 -1.34 3.97
N ARG A 35 10.91 -2.09 3.26
CA ARG A 35 11.24 -2.64 1.94
C ARG A 35 11.16 -1.61 0.83
N TYR A 36 10.16 -0.72 0.86
CA TYR A 36 9.98 0.30 -0.16
C TYR A 36 10.86 1.54 0.08
N ALA A 37 11.16 1.89 1.35
CA ALA A 37 12.02 3.04 1.66
C ALA A 37 13.50 2.80 1.30
N ALA A 38 13.95 1.54 1.31
CA ALA A 38 15.34 1.18 1.02
C ALA A 38 15.68 1.15 -0.48
N ARG A 39 14.71 1.31 -1.38
CA ARG A 39 14.90 1.10 -2.83
C ARG A 39 15.01 2.41 -3.60
N ALA A 40 15.89 2.42 -4.59
CA ALA A 40 15.99 3.51 -5.57
C ALA A 40 14.84 3.51 -6.60
N PHE A 41 14.31 2.33 -6.91
CA PHE A 41 13.19 2.12 -7.85
C PHE A 41 12.10 1.30 -7.18
N TYR A 42 10.85 1.44 -7.62
CA TYR A 42 9.69 0.82 -6.97
C TYR A 42 9.60 1.16 -5.48
N ASN A 43 9.90 2.43 -5.16
CA ASN A 43 9.91 2.99 -3.81
C ASN A 43 8.47 3.44 -3.40
N LEU A 44 8.36 4.20 -2.31
CA LEU A 44 7.07 4.72 -1.83
C LEU A 44 6.37 5.64 -2.86
N ASP A 45 7.11 6.38 -3.69
CA ASP A 45 6.54 7.20 -4.76
C ASP A 45 5.83 6.32 -5.79
N HIS A 46 6.53 5.27 -6.24
CA HIS A 46 5.98 4.31 -7.18
C HIS A 46 4.77 3.56 -6.59
N LEU A 47 4.84 3.18 -5.31
CA LEU A 47 3.70 2.53 -4.65
C LEU A 47 2.48 3.45 -4.60
N THR A 48 2.67 4.73 -4.31
CA THR A 48 1.60 5.75 -4.33
C THR A 48 1.02 5.87 -5.74
N GLN A 49 1.87 5.93 -6.77
CA GLN A 49 1.42 5.98 -8.16
C GLN A 49 0.64 4.73 -8.59
N MET A 50 1.03 3.55 -8.13
CA MET A 50 0.27 2.32 -8.35
C MET A 50 -1.14 2.42 -7.74
N PHE A 51 -1.29 3.09 -6.60
CA PHE A 51 -2.61 3.35 -6.02
C PHE A 51 -3.43 4.36 -6.80
N THR A 52 -2.81 5.34 -7.46
CA THR A 52 -3.50 6.22 -8.42
C THR A 52 -4.12 5.41 -9.57
N PHE A 53 -3.36 4.50 -10.18
CA PHE A 53 -3.90 3.61 -11.21
C PHE A 53 -4.97 2.67 -10.66
N TYR A 54 -4.75 2.12 -9.47
CA TYR A 54 -5.77 1.30 -8.82
C TYR A 54 -7.09 2.08 -8.66
N ASP A 55 -7.05 3.33 -8.19
CA ASP A 55 -8.27 4.13 -8.02
C ASP A 55 -9.01 4.40 -9.34
N GLU A 56 -8.28 4.58 -10.44
CA GLU A 56 -8.86 4.78 -11.77
C GLU A 56 -9.58 3.52 -12.31
N TYR A 57 -9.05 2.33 -12.01
CA TYR A 57 -9.53 1.08 -12.59
C TYR A 57 -10.26 0.15 -11.61
N LYS A 58 -10.29 0.44 -10.30
CA LYS A 58 -10.85 -0.46 -9.27
C LYS A 58 -12.28 -0.90 -9.55
N ASP A 59 -13.09 -0.03 -10.15
CA ASP A 59 -14.48 -0.38 -10.42
C ASP A 59 -14.66 -1.44 -11.51
N LYS A 60 -13.63 -1.65 -12.33
CA LYS A 60 -13.57 -2.69 -13.37
C LYS A 60 -12.95 -3.98 -12.86
N LEU A 61 -12.37 -3.99 -11.65
CA LEU A 61 -11.73 -5.16 -11.07
C LEU A 61 -12.77 -6.09 -10.45
N LYS A 62 -12.63 -7.39 -10.75
CA LYS A 62 -13.43 -8.45 -10.11
C LYS A 62 -13.16 -8.55 -8.61
N ASP A 63 -11.91 -8.39 -8.20
CA ASP A 63 -11.50 -8.42 -6.80
C ASP A 63 -10.67 -7.18 -6.45
N ARG A 64 -11.37 -6.19 -5.88
CA ARG A 64 -10.78 -4.89 -5.51
C ARG A 64 -9.82 -5.04 -4.33
N TYR A 65 -10.26 -5.73 -3.28
CA TYR A 65 -9.52 -5.90 -2.05
C TYR A 65 -8.26 -6.74 -2.26
N GLY A 66 -8.39 -7.88 -2.94
CA GLY A 66 -7.24 -8.71 -3.28
C GLY A 66 -6.22 -7.97 -4.15
N THR A 67 -6.68 -7.14 -5.08
CA THR A 67 -5.78 -6.31 -5.89
C THR A 67 -5.09 -5.23 -5.07
N ALA A 68 -5.80 -4.54 -4.16
CA ALA A 68 -5.19 -3.53 -3.29
C ALA A 68 -4.09 -4.13 -2.40
N PHE A 69 -4.33 -5.32 -1.83
CA PHE A 69 -3.30 -6.08 -1.14
C PHE A 69 -2.14 -6.42 -2.08
N ALA A 70 -2.42 -6.95 -3.27
CA ALA A 70 -1.38 -7.29 -4.24
C ALA A 70 -0.51 -6.08 -4.58
N VAL A 71 -1.06 -4.85 -4.66
CA VAL A 71 -0.28 -3.63 -4.89
C VAL A 71 0.73 -3.37 -3.76
N PHE A 72 0.32 -3.50 -2.49
CA PHE A 72 1.21 -3.36 -1.32
C PHE A 72 2.29 -4.45 -1.25
N PHE A 73 1.95 -5.68 -1.66
CA PHE A 73 2.83 -6.85 -1.53
C PHE A 73 3.60 -7.21 -2.80
N LYS A 74 3.34 -6.55 -3.94
CA LYS A 74 3.90 -6.92 -5.26
C LYS A 74 5.43 -7.01 -5.27
N GLN A 75 6.08 -6.13 -4.52
CA GLN A 75 7.53 -5.97 -4.54
C GLN A 75 8.18 -6.35 -3.20
N LEU A 76 7.43 -6.99 -2.29
CA LEU A 76 7.95 -7.40 -0.99
C LEU A 76 8.97 -8.53 -1.10
#